data_AF-X1EB25-F1
#
_entry.id   AF-X1EB25-F1
#
_cell.length_a   1.000
_cell.length_b   1.000
_cell.length_c   1.000
_cell.angle_alpha   90.00
_cell.angle_beta   90.00
_cell.angle_gamma   90.00
#
_symmetry.space_group_name_H-M   'P 1'
#
loop_
_entity.id
_entity.type
_entity.pdbx_description
1 polymer ?
#
loop_
_entity_poly.entity_id
_entity_poly.type
_entity_poly.pdbx_seq_one_letter_code
_entity_poly.pdbx_strand_id
1 'polypeptide(L)'
;EVSHLNVHECCGPEKFTGCKLITIPTNDGKLTVNQLKPYVIGFGNPHMAQPKVISLTQPTEFGTVYTSKEIRELSNFAHKNRMLIHMDGARLCNGAANLNLGMKDITGDVGVDVLSFGGTKNGMMFGEAVVFFNKK
;
A
#
# COMPACT_ATOMS: atom_id res chain seq x y z
N GLU A 1 8.15 -6.78 -5.41
CA GLU A 1 7.99 -8.18 -5.87
C GLU A 1 7.65 -9.14 -4.73
N VAL A 2 8.29 -8.95 -3.57
CA VAL A 2 8.07 -9.75 -2.34
C VAL A 2 6.78 -9.41 -1.58
N SER A 3 6.00 -8.43 -2.06
CA SER A 3 4.85 -7.90 -1.33
C SER A 3 3.81 -8.99 -1.09
N HIS A 4 3.26 -9.03 0.12
CA HIS A 4 2.25 -9.98 0.58
C HIS A 4 1.09 -10.11 -0.42
N LEU A 5 0.59 -8.96 -0.88
CA LEU A 5 -0.45 -8.85 -1.90
C LEU A 5 -0.13 -9.57 -3.23
N ASN A 6 1.15 -9.65 -3.61
CA ASN A 6 1.60 -10.35 -4.82
C ASN A 6 1.81 -11.86 -4.58
N VAL A 7 2.44 -12.22 -3.46
CA VAL A 7 2.95 -13.59 -3.25
C VAL A 7 2.01 -14.50 -2.47
N HIS A 8 1.18 -13.97 -1.57
CA HIS A 8 0.46 -14.76 -0.57
C HIS A 8 -1.07 -14.63 -0.64
N GLU A 9 -1.60 -13.78 -1.52
CA GLU A 9 -3.05 -13.54 -1.65
C GLU A 9 -3.70 -14.34 -2.80
N CYS A 10 -3.10 -15.45 -3.21
CA CYS A 10 -3.66 -16.37 -4.21
C CYS A 10 -4.10 -15.69 -5.54
N CYS A 11 -3.33 -14.71 -6.02
CA CYS A 11 -3.68 -13.86 -7.18
C CYS A 11 -5.01 -13.12 -7.02
N GLY A 12 -5.47 -12.88 -5.79
CA GLY A 12 -6.75 -12.28 -5.47
C GLY A 12 -7.01 -10.96 -6.21
N PRO A 13 -6.11 -9.97 -6.17
CA PRO A 13 -6.31 -8.70 -6.86
C PRO A 13 -6.61 -8.88 -8.35
N GLU A 14 -5.79 -9.65 -9.06
CA GLU A 14 -5.93 -9.88 -10.50
C GLU A 14 -7.20 -10.67 -10.80
N LYS A 15 -7.51 -11.69 -9.99
CA LYS A 15 -8.72 -12.51 -10.13
C LYS A 15 -10.02 -11.73 -9.90
N PHE A 16 -10.08 -10.89 -8.88
CA PHE A 16 -11.33 -10.20 -8.49
C PHE A 16 -11.56 -8.89 -9.25
N THR A 17 -10.50 -8.23 -9.71
CA THR A 17 -10.61 -6.90 -10.35
C THR A 17 -10.28 -6.91 -11.83
N GLY A 18 -9.70 -7.99 -12.36
CA GLY A 18 -9.16 -8.04 -13.72
C GLY A 18 -7.99 -7.07 -13.94
N CYS A 19 -7.42 -6.51 -12.87
CA CYS A 19 -6.26 -5.64 -12.98
C CYS A 19 -4.99 -6.45 -13.28
N LYS A 20 -3.96 -5.74 -13.76
CA LYS A 20 -2.61 -6.28 -13.87
C LYS A 20 -1.80 -5.81 -12.68
N LEU A 21 -1.16 -6.71 -11.95
CA LEU A 21 -0.20 -6.32 -10.93
C LEU A 21 1.14 -5.93 -11.58
N ILE A 22 1.68 -4.76 -11.22
CA ILE A 22 3.01 -4.32 -11.65
C ILE A 22 3.91 -4.34 -10.42
N THR A 23 4.79 -5.34 -10.35
CA THR A 23 5.75 -5.45 -9.25
C THR A 23 6.97 -4.57 -9.50
N ILE A 24 7.48 -3.96 -8.43
CA ILE A 24 8.70 -3.19 -8.42
C ILE A 24 9.71 -3.90 -7.53
N PRO A 25 10.98 -4.08 -7.97
CA PRO A 25 12.02 -4.68 -7.15
C PRO A 25 12.46 -3.69 -6.06
N THR A 26 12.63 -4.21 -4.84
CA THR A 26 12.98 -3.42 -3.64
C THR A 26 13.88 -4.25 -2.75
N ASN A 27 14.98 -3.68 -2.26
CA ASN A 27 15.94 -4.41 -1.41
C ASN A 27 15.45 -4.61 0.03
N ASP A 28 14.64 -3.67 0.55
CA ASP A 28 14.20 -3.60 1.94
C ASP A 28 12.68 -3.70 2.08
N GLY A 29 11.98 -4.05 1.00
CA GLY A 29 10.51 -4.08 0.93
C GLY A 29 9.85 -2.70 0.80
N LYS A 30 10.62 -1.61 0.75
CA LYS A 30 10.06 -0.25 0.69
C LYS A 30 10.08 0.30 -0.73
N LEU A 31 8.94 0.89 -1.12
CA LEU A 31 8.77 1.63 -2.35
C LEU A 31 9.21 3.08 -2.13
N THR A 32 9.92 3.62 -3.12
CA THR A 32 10.23 5.04 -3.20
C THR A 32 9.61 5.64 -4.46
N VAL A 33 9.36 6.95 -4.43
CA VAL A 33 8.83 7.67 -5.61
C VAL A 33 9.76 7.52 -6.81
N ASN A 34 11.07 7.51 -6.60
CA ASN A 34 12.03 7.35 -7.70
C ASN A 34 11.93 5.98 -8.37
N GLN A 35 11.68 4.92 -7.60
CA GLN A 35 11.43 3.58 -8.16
C GLN A 35 10.09 3.50 -8.88
N LEU A 36 9.08 4.27 -8.45
CA LEU A 36 7.73 4.26 -9.06
C LEU A 36 7.64 5.03 -10.38
N LYS A 37 8.38 6.14 -10.52
CA LYS A 37 8.30 7.03 -11.70
C LYS A 37 8.33 6.32 -13.06
N PRO A 38 9.21 5.33 -13.32
CA PRO A 38 9.26 4.64 -14.61
C PRO A 38 7.99 3.81 -14.92
N TYR A 39 7.22 3.43 -13.91
CA TYR A 39 6.04 2.58 -14.05
C TYR A 39 4.73 3.38 -14.11
N VAL A 40 4.73 4.62 -13.63
CA VAL A 40 3.57 5.53 -13.66
C VAL A 40 3.56 6.31 -14.98
N ILE A 41 3.38 5.58 -16.07
CA ILE A 41 3.40 6.09 -17.45
C ILE A 41 2.23 5.51 -18.26
N GLY A 42 2.08 5.93 -19.52
CA GLY A 42 1.13 5.31 -20.45
C GLY A 42 -0.34 5.70 -20.24
N PHE A 43 -0.60 6.76 -19.46
CA PHE A 43 -1.94 7.28 -19.27
C PHE A 43 -2.61 7.62 -20.61
N GLY A 44 -3.82 7.08 -20.83
CA GLY A 44 -4.61 7.28 -22.04
C GLY A 44 -4.21 6.40 -23.23
N ASN A 45 -3.12 5.62 -23.14
CA ASN A 45 -2.76 4.68 -24.20
C ASN A 45 -3.61 3.40 -24.09
N PRO A 46 -4.49 3.10 -25.07
CA PRO A 46 -5.38 1.94 -24.99
C PRO A 46 -4.64 0.59 -25.08
N HIS A 47 -3.38 0.57 -25.51
CA HIS A 47 -2.56 -0.65 -25.58
C HIS A 47 -1.80 -0.93 -24.27
N MET A 48 -1.93 -0.07 -23.26
CA MET A 48 -1.24 -0.21 -21.98
C MET A 48 -2.23 -0.31 -20.82
N ALA A 49 -1.89 -1.13 -19.83
CA ALA A 49 -2.58 -1.14 -18.54
C ALA A 49 -2.43 0.24 -17.89
N GLN A 50 -3.53 0.79 -17.39
CA GLN A 50 -3.57 2.14 -16.84
C GLN A 50 -3.20 2.13 -15.35
N PRO A 51 -2.14 2.85 -14.91
CA PRO A 51 -1.81 2.96 -13.49
C PRO A 51 -2.97 3.60 -12.73
N LYS A 52 -3.40 2.96 -11.62
CA LYS A 52 -4.51 3.47 -10.80
C LYS A 52 -4.29 3.42 -9.30
N VAL A 53 -3.58 2.41 -8.79
CA VAL A 53 -3.38 2.23 -7.35
C VAL A 53 -1.92 1.94 -7.08
N ILE A 54 -1.36 2.61 -6.07
CA ILE A 54 -0.11 2.20 -5.42
C ILE A 54 -0.51 1.44 -4.15
N SER A 55 0.01 0.22 -3.97
CA SER A 55 -0.18 -0.55 -2.74
C SER A 55 1.15 -0.68 -2.00
N LEU A 56 1.15 -0.38 -0.70
CA LEU A 56 2.30 -0.59 0.18
C LEU A 56 1.89 -1.42 1.41
N THR A 57 2.84 -2.16 1.98
CA THR A 57 2.62 -2.95 3.20
C THR A 57 3.29 -2.26 4.38
N GLN A 58 2.59 -2.12 5.51
CA GLN A 58 3.10 -1.46 6.71
C GLN A 58 2.82 -2.27 7.99
N PRO A 59 3.85 -2.75 8.70
CA PRO A 59 5.25 -2.95 8.26
C PRO A 59 5.36 -3.85 7.02
N THR A 60 6.51 -3.79 6.34
CA THR A 60 6.81 -4.64 5.18
C THR A 60 6.98 -6.11 5.57
N GLU A 61 7.09 -6.96 4.55
CA GLU A 61 7.33 -8.41 4.70
C GLU A 61 8.72 -8.70 5.28
N PHE A 62 9.67 -7.76 5.15
CA PHE A 62 11.00 -7.82 5.77
C PHE A 62 11.02 -7.23 7.20
N GLY A 63 9.87 -6.78 7.73
CA GLY A 63 9.77 -6.15 9.04
C GLY A 63 10.28 -4.70 9.07
N THR A 64 10.62 -4.12 7.92
CA THR A 64 10.95 -2.70 7.84
C THR A 64 9.69 -1.84 7.95
N VAL A 65 9.83 -0.63 8.47
CA VAL A 65 8.71 0.27 8.75
C VAL A 65 8.86 1.54 7.91
N TYR A 66 7.79 1.94 7.24
CA TYR A 66 7.73 3.26 6.62
C TYR A 66 7.50 4.33 7.68
N THR A 67 8.24 5.42 7.62
CA THR A 67 7.97 6.63 8.40
C THR A 67 6.76 7.37 7.83
N SER A 68 6.09 8.19 8.65
CA SER A 68 5.00 9.07 8.19
C SER A 68 5.40 9.94 7.00
N LYS A 69 6.66 10.37 6.93
CA LYS A 69 7.19 11.19 5.82
C LYS A 69 7.23 10.40 4.51
N GLU A 70 7.70 9.17 4.53
CA GLU A 70 7.78 8.32 3.33
C GLU A 70 6.38 7.96 2.82
N ILE A 71 5.46 7.62 3.72
CA ILE A 71 4.06 7.34 3.35
C ILE A 71 3.42 8.59 2.72
N ARG A 72 3.67 9.77 3.30
CA ARG A 72 3.18 11.04 2.75
C ARG A 72 3.77 11.35 1.38
N GLU A 73 5.06 11.08 1.18
CA GLU A 73 5.72 11.28 -0.11
C GLU A 73 5.09 10.41 -1.20
N LEU A 74 4.84 9.13 -0.91
CA LEU A 74 4.16 8.20 -1.80
C LEU A 74 2.71 8.62 -2.07
N SER A 75 1.96 9.00 -1.03
CA SER A 75 0.57 9.44 -1.14
C SER A 75 0.45 10.68 -2.01
N ASN A 76 1.30 11.70 -1.77
CA ASN A 76 1.35 12.92 -2.58
C ASN A 76 1.68 12.60 -4.05
N PHE A 77 2.60 11.67 -4.30
CA PHE A 77 2.92 11.24 -5.66
C PHE A 77 1.75 10.52 -6.33
N ALA A 78 1.04 9.64 -5.62
CA ALA A 78 -0.16 8.98 -6.12
C ALA A 78 -1.23 10.01 -6.51
N HIS A 79 -1.57 10.91 -5.59
CA HIS A 79 -2.62 11.90 -5.78
C HIS A 79 -2.29 12.90 -6.88
N LYS A 80 -1.03 13.33 -7.01
CA LYS A 80 -0.56 14.19 -8.12
C LYS A 80 -0.80 13.54 -9.49
N ASN A 81 -0.71 12.23 -9.57
CA ASN A 81 -0.97 11.46 -10.80
C ASN A 81 -2.41 10.93 -10.90
N ARG A 82 -3.34 11.41 -10.06
CA ARG A 82 -4.74 10.96 -10.01
C ARG A 82 -4.87 9.45 -9.78
N MET A 83 -3.98 8.90 -8.97
CA MET A 83 -3.99 7.53 -8.48
C MET A 83 -4.40 7.49 -7.02
N LEU A 84 -4.85 6.32 -6.56
CA LEU A 84 -5.13 6.04 -5.16
C LEU A 84 -3.94 5.37 -4.50
N ILE A 85 -3.88 5.43 -3.18
CA ILE A 85 -2.92 4.67 -2.38
C ILE A 85 -3.62 3.76 -1.37
N HIS A 86 -3.27 2.48 -1.45
CA HIS A 86 -3.72 1.43 -0.54
C HIS A 86 -2.60 1.04 0.42
N MET A 87 -2.95 0.81 1.68
CA MET A 87 -2.08 0.26 2.70
C MET A 87 -2.55 -1.12 3.13
N ASP A 88 -1.73 -2.14 2.89
CA ASP A 88 -1.84 -3.43 3.57
C ASP A 88 -1.28 -3.27 4.99
N GLY A 89 -2.19 -3.25 5.95
CA GLY A 89 -1.92 -3.08 7.37
C GLY A 89 -2.04 -4.39 8.15
N ALA A 90 -1.73 -5.54 7.54
CA ALA A 90 -1.79 -6.85 8.20
C ALA A 90 -1.03 -6.88 9.56
N ARG A 91 -0.02 -6.02 9.74
CA ARG A 91 0.77 -5.88 10.97
C ARG A 91 0.86 -4.42 11.46
N LEU A 92 -0.10 -3.57 11.10
CA LEU A 92 -0.01 -2.12 11.29
C LEU A 92 0.26 -1.71 12.75
N CYS A 93 -0.33 -2.43 13.72
CA CYS A 93 -0.10 -2.21 15.16
C CYS A 93 1.40 -2.29 15.53
N ASN A 94 2.15 -3.22 14.95
CA ASN A 94 3.58 -3.37 15.18
C ASN A 94 4.36 -2.17 14.62
N GLY A 95 3.96 -1.64 13.46
CA GLY A 95 4.55 -0.46 12.86
C GLY A 95 4.31 0.80 13.69
N ALA A 96 3.08 1.00 14.16
CA ALA A 96 2.73 2.11 15.05
C ALA A 96 3.51 2.05 16.36
N ALA A 97 3.59 0.87 16.98
CA ALA A 97 4.37 0.66 18.20
C ALA A 97 5.87 0.92 18.00
N ASN A 98 6.44 0.47 16.88
CA ASN A 98 7.86 0.70 16.55
C ASN A 98 8.19 2.19 16.40
N LEU A 99 7.30 2.95 15.77
CA LEU A 99 7.46 4.39 15.55
C LEU A 99 7.07 5.24 16.77
N ASN A 100 6.45 4.64 17.78
CA ASN A 100 5.82 5.34 18.91
C ASN A 100 4.84 6.43 18.43
N LEU A 101 4.00 6.09 17.45
CA LEU A 101 3.01 6.97 16.83
C LEU A 101 1.60 6.39 16.92
N GLY A 102 0.59 7.24 16.82
CA GLY A 102 -0.79 6.82 16.69
C GLY A 102 -1.09 6.29 15.28
N MET A 103 -2.12 5.45 15.16
CA MET A 103 -2.50 4.83 13.87
C MET A 103 -2.82 5.87 12.79
N LYS A 104 -3.46 6.98 13.17
CA LYS A 104 -3.79 8.07 12.24
C LYS A 104 -2.55 8.73 11.61
N ASP A 105 -1.46 8.82 12.38
CA ASP A 105 -0.21 9.52 12.01
C ASP A 105 0.56 8.77 10.91
N ILE A 106 0.21 7.51 10.67
CA ILE A 106 0.77 6.64 9.63
C ILE A 106 -0.29 6.11 8.66
N THR A 107 -1.53 6.62 8.70
CA THR A 107 -2.61 6.22 7.77
C THR A 107 -3.30 7.43 7.14
N GLY A 108 -4.50 7.80 7.59
CA GLY A 108 -5.31 8.86 7.00
C GLY A 108 -4.61 10.22 6.98
N ASP A 109 -3.91 10.61 8.05
CA ASP A 109 -3.28 11.93 8.14
C ASP A 109 -2.09 12.09 7.18
N VAL A 110 -1.52 10.99 6.70
CA VAL A 110 -0.45 10.95 5.70
C VAL A 110 -0.94 10.69 4.28
N GLY A 111 -2.25 10.63 4.07
CA GLY A 111 -2.87 10.56 2.74
C GLY A 111 -3.17 9.15 2.25
N VAL A 112 -3.19 8.14 3.12
CA VAL A 112 -3.68 6.80 2.75
C VAL A 112 -5.16 6.87 2.39
N ASP A 113 -5.56 6.37 1.23
CA ASP A 113 -6.97 6.37 0.80
C ASP A 113 -7.74 5.20 1.39
N VAL A 114 -7.15 3.99 1.34
CA VAL A 114 -7.76 2.74 1.80
C VAL A 114 -6.75 1.93 2.62
N LEU A 115 -7.20 1.38 3.75
CA LEU A 115 -6.40 0.54 4.64
C LEU A 115 -7.08 -0.82 4.82
N SER A 116 -6.31 -1.89 4.62
CA SER A 116 -6.67 -3.23 5.08
C SER A 116 -6.07 -3.45 6.47
N PHE A 117 -6.86 -3.27 7.53
CA PHE A 117 -6.39 -3.33 8.91
C PHE A 117 -6.52 -4.73 9.50
N GLY A 118 -5.40 -5.43 9.64
CA GLY A 118 -5.35 -6.81 10.09
C GLY A 118 -5.54 -6.97 11.60
N GLY A 119 -6.60 -7.66 12.01
CA GLY A 119 -6.84 -8.03 13.41
C GLY A 119 -6.26 -9.39 13.78
N THR A 120 -6.29 -10.34 12.84
CA THR A 120 -5.86 -11.74 13.06
C THR A 120 -4.42 -11.85 13.59
N LYS A 121 -3.49 -11.07 13.03
CA LYS A 121 -2.08 -11.08 13.44
C LYS A 121 -1.80 -10.30 14.73
N ASN A 122 -2.83 -9.69 15.32
CA ASN A 122 -2.76 -8.90 16.55
C ASN A 122 -3.76 -9.39 17.62
N GLY A 123 -4.07 -10.70 17.62
CA GLY A 123 -4.80 -11.36 18.70
C GLY A 123 -6.28 -11.65 18.44
N MET A 124 -6.85 -11.28 17.29
CA MET A 124 -8.20 -11.73 16.92
C MET A 124 -8.18 -13.17 16.39
N MET A 125 -9.27 -13.90 16.61
CA MET A 125 -9.44 -15.26 16.06
C MET A 125 -9.43 -15.27 14.53
N PHE A 126 -10.08 -14.28 13.91
CA PHE A 126 -10.04 -13.99 12.48
C PHE A 126 -10.52 -12.56 12.24
N GLY A 127 -10.33 -12.06 11.02
CA GLY A 127 -10.93 -10.82 10.54
C GLY A 127 -9.93 -9.70 10.27
N GLU A 128 -10.29 -8.89 9.28
CA GLU A 128 -9.63 -7.64 8.92
C GLU A 128 -10.69 -6.58 8.66
N ALA A 129 -10.38 -5.32 8.99
CA ALA A 129 -11.26 -4.19 8.74
C ALA A 129 -10.76 -3.41 7.51
N VAL A 130 -11.62 -3.21 6.51
CA VAL A 130 -11.31 -2.33 5.38
C VAL A 130 -11.78 -0.92 5.72
N VAL A 131 -10.85 0.02 5.82
CA VAL A 131 -11.11 1.41 6.22
C VAL A 131 -10.88 2.33 5.01
N PHE A 132 -11.91 3.07 4.62
CA PHE A 132 -11.85 4.10 3.60
C PHE A 132 -11.72 5.46 4.28
N PHE A 133 -10.58 6.14 4.09
CA PHE A 133 -10.36 7.50 4.57
C PHE A 133 -10.85 8.52 3.56
N ASN A 134 -10.71 8.21 2.28
CA ASN A 134 -11.22 9.03 1.18
C ASN A 134 -12.63 8.57 0.81
N LYS A 135 -13.60 9.48 0.91
CA LYS A 135 -15.04 9.22 0.61
C LYS A 135 -15.45 9.64 -0.79
N LYS A 136 -14.51 10.08 -1.64
CA LYS A 136 -14.80 10.56 -2.99
C LYS A 136 -14.91 9.43 -4.00
#